data_AF-A0A9P6D617-F1
#
_entry.id   AF-A0A9P6D617-F1
#
_cell.length_a   1.000
_cell.length_b   1.000
_cell.length_c   1.000
_cell.angle_alpha   90.00
_cell.angle_beta   90.00
_cell.angle_gamma   90.00
#
_symmetry.space_group_name_H-M   'P 1'
#
loop_
_entity.id
_entity.type
_entity.pdbx_description
1 polymer ?
#
loop_
_entity_poly.entity_id
_entity_poly.type
_entity_poly.pdbx_seq_one_letter_code
_entity_poly.pdbx_strand_id
1 'polypeptide(L)'
;DFLPKLQAHLLACILGLSYSGDEHDFSPQQLRQVVLVNNRLYAHKVLHINYTSYNTHRCEETLNPRTNSDFMAMSHDAHNPFWYGRILHIFHVVVHHPELATNQQMDFLWVRWFGINHSFSSGWHA
;
A
#
# COMPACT_ATOMS: atom_id res chain seq x y z
N ASP A 1 12.58 -4.90 10.28
CA ASP A 1 12.88 -5.88 9.22
C ASP A 1 11.90 -5.68 8.07
N PHE A 2 12.36 -5.68 6.82
CA PHE A 2 11.55 -5.40 5.63
C PHE A 2 10.87 -6.65 5.09
N LEU A 3 11.62 -7.74 4.96
CA LEU A 3 11.17 -8.94 4.26
C LEU A 3 9.97 -9.62 4.94
N PRO A 4 9.93 -9.81 6.28
CA PRO A 4 8.78 -10.42 6.93
C PRO A 4 7.51 -9.58 6.79
N LYS A 5 7.64 -8.25 6.84
CA LYS A 5 6.51 -7.32 6.63
C LYS A 5 5.97 -7.40 5.21
N LEU A 6 6.87 -7.49 4.23
CA LEU A 6 6.47 -7.70 2.83
C LEU A 6 5.72 -9.02 2.66
N GLN A 7 6.27 -10.13 3.19
CA GLN A 7 5.62 -11.44 3.09
C GLN A 7 4.25 -11.45 3.79
N ALA A 8 4.13 -10.81 4.95
CA ALA A 8 2.86 -10.67 5.66
C ALA A 8 1.83 -9.89 4.83
N HIS A 9 2.24 -8.77 4.24
CA HIS A 9 1.36 -7.98 3.38
C HIS A 9 0.90 -8.76 2.14
N LEU A 10 1.82 -9.42 1.44
CA LEU A 10 1.50 -10.25 0.28
C LEU A 10 0.56 -11.40 0.65
N LEU A 11 0.79 -12.06 1.79
CA LEU A 11 -0.06 -13.14 2.26
C LEU A 11 -1.49 -12.65 2.56
N ALA A 12 -1.62 -11.52 3.25
CA ALA A 12 -2.93 -10.93 3.52
C ALA A 12 -3.70 -10.62 2.22
N CYS A 13 -3.02 -10.10 1.21
CA CYS A 13 -3.61 -9.85 -0.10
C CYS A 13 -4.01 -11.15 -0.83
N ILE A 14 -3.18 -12.21 -0.78
CA ILE A 14 -3.50 -13.51 -1.40
C ILE A 14 -4.73 -14.14 -0.74
N LEU A 15 -4.85 -14.04 0.59
CA LEU A 15 -5.98 -14.57 1.34
C LEU A 15 -7.23 -13.68 1.27
N GLY A 16 -7.16 -12.52 0.62
CA GLY A 16 -8.27 -11.58 0.52
C GLY A 16 -8.70 -10.97 1.86
N LEU A 17 -7.78 -10.87 2.83
CA LEU A 17 -8.09 -10.33 4.14
C LEU A 17 -8.27 -8.81 4.08
N SER A 18 -9.37 -8.32 4.66
CA SER A 18 -9.63 -6.89 4.78
C SER A 18 -8.62 -6.24 5.70
N TYR A 19 -8.01 -5.14 5.27
CA TYR A 19 -7.13 -4.35 6.12
C TYR A 19 -7.96 -3.61 7.18
N SER A 20 -7.79 -3.96 8.46
CA SER A 20 -8.55 -3.40 9.59
C SER A 20 -7.88 -2.21 10.28
N GLY A 21 -6.71 -1.78 9.79
CA GLY A 21 -5.90 -0.75 10.42
C GLY A 21 -4.63 -1.29 11.09
N ASP A 22 -4.60 -2.58 11.41
CA ASP A 22 -3.46 -3.26 12.01
C ASP A 22 -2.77 -4.24 11.03
N GLU A 23 -1.48 -4.50 11.25
CA GLU A 23 -0.75 -5.55 10.53
C GLU A 23 -1.35 -6.92 10.93
N HIS A 24 -1.52 -7.82 9.95
CA HIS A 24 -1.98 -9.18 10.25
C HIS A 24 -0.81 -10.00 10.81
N ASP A 25 -1.05 -10.63 11.97
CA ASP A 25 -0.08 -11.52 12.58
C ASP A 25 -0.08 -12.88 11.87
N PHE A 26 1.03 -13.18 11.21
CA PHE A 26 1.27 -14.48 10.59
C PHE A 26 2.42 -15.20 11.25
N SER A 27 2.28 -16.51 11.40
CA SER A 27 3.37 -17.35 11.88
C SER A 27 4.53 -17.39 10.87
N PRO A 28 5.78 -17.62 11.33
CA PRO A 28 6.92 -17.78 10.43
C PRO A 28 6.79 -18.95 9.44
N GLN A 29 5.90 -19.91 9.71
CA GLN A 29 5.61 -21.02 8.82
C GLN A 29 4.70 -20.59 7.66
N GLN A 30 3.69 -19.77 7.94
CA GLN A 30 2.82 -19.17 6.93
C GLN A 30 3.59 -18.20 6.02
N LEU A 31 4.44 -17.35 6.59
CA LEU A 31 5.26 -16.42 5.79
C LEU A 31 6.21 -17.14 4.81
N ARG A 32 6.71 -18.32 5.20
CA ARG A 32 7.56 -19.16 4.33
C ARG A 32 6.84 -19.74 3.12
N GLN A 33 5.51 -19.78 3.14
CA GLN A 33 4.72 -20.23 1.98
C GLN A 33 4.68 -19.18 0.86
N VAL A 34 4.95 -17.91 1.18
CA VAL A 34 5.05 -16.81 0.21
C VAL A 34 6.44 -16.81 -0.41
N VAL A 35 6.54 -17.33 -1.64
CA VAL A 35 7.80 -17.42 -2.39
C VAL A 35 7.86 -16.32 -3.44
N LEU A 36 8.87 -15.46 -3.34
CA LEU A 36 9.19 -14.47 -4.36
C LEU A 36 9.90 -15.17 -5.53
N VAL A 37 9.26 -15.20 -6.69
CA VAL A 37 9.81 -15.84 -7.88
C VAL A 37 11.11 -15.13 -8.29
N ASN A 38 12.15 -15.93 -8.55
CA ASN A 38 13.50 -15.47 -8.87
C ASN A 38 14.19 -14.61 -7.79
N ASN A 39 13.61 -14.48 -6.60
CA ASN A 39 14.09 -13.60 -5.54
C ASN A 39 14.34 -12.15 -6.02
N ARG A 40 13.41 -11.62 -6.84
CA ARG A 40 13.53 -10.29 -7.47
C ARG A 40 12.39 -9.38 -7.07
N LEU A 41 12.74 -8.13 -6.81
CA LEU A 41 11.82 -6.99 -6.72
C LEU A 41 12.10 -6.08 -7.91
N TYR A 42 11.03 -5.63 -8.57
CA TYR A 42 11.12 -4.73 -9.70
C TYR A 42 10.60 -3.37 -9.30
N ALA A 43 11.43 -2.33 -9.43
CA ALA A 43 11.08 -0.97 -9.08
C ALA A 43 10.41 -0.25 -10.26
N HIS A 44 9.34 0.49 -9.94
CA HIS A 44 8.62 1.33 -10.89
C HIS A 44 8.74 2.80 -10.53
N LYS A 45 8.63 3.66 -11.54
CA LYS A 45 8.73 5.12 -11.36
C LYS A 45 7.38 5.79 -11.17
N VAL A 46 6.31 5.17 -11.68
CA VAL A 46 5.01 5.81 -11.83
C VAL A 46 3.91 4.81 -11.49
N LEU A 47 2.91 5.27 -10.75
CA LEU A 47 1.67 4.57 -10.44
C LEU A 47 0.53 5.35 -11.09
N HIS A 48 -0.34 4.64 -11.83
CA HIS A 48 -1.53 5.21 -12.44
C HIS A 48 -2.76 4.73 -11.65
N ILE A 49 -3.54 5.68 -11.13
CA ILE A 49 -4.77 5.40 -10.39
C ILE A 49 -5.94 5.92 -11.21
N ASN A 50 -6.82 5.01 -11.63
CA ASN A 50 -8.06 5.37 -12.28
C ASN A 50 -9.14 5.61 -11.23
N TYR A 51 -9.84 6.72 -11.34
CA TYR A 51 -10.97 7.05 -10.47
C TYR A 51 -12.10 7.69 -11.26
N THR A 52 -13.31 7.58 -10.72
CA THR A 52 -14.49 8.18 -11.33
C THR A 52 -14.73 9.53 -10.69
N SER A 53 -14.70 10.59 -11.49
CA SER A 53 -15.10 11.92 -11.03
C SER A 53 -16.62 11.98 -10.84
N TYR A 54 -17.09 12.93 -10.02
CA TYR A 54 -18.51 13.13 -9.70
C TYR A 54 -19.42 13.27 -10.93
N ASN A 55 -18.88 13.72 -12.06
CA ASN A 55 -19.59 13.84 -13.32
C ASN A 55 -19.58 12.56 -14.17
N THR A 56 -19.29 11.39 -13.57
CA THR A 56 -19.17 10.06 -14.20
C THR A 56 -18.11 9.95 -15.30
N HIS A 57 -17.22 10.93 -15.41
CA HIS A 57 -16.05 10.83 -16.27
C HIS A 57 -14.96 9.98 -15.61
N ARG A 58 -14.32 9.13 -16.40
CA ARG A 58 -13.09 8.44 -16.00
C ARG A 58 -11.96 9.46 -15.97
N CYS A 59 -11.36 9.64 -14.81
CA CYS A 59 -10.17 10.42 -14.60
C CYS A 59 -9.02 9.50 -14.20
N GLU A 60 -7.80 9.99 -14.41
CA GLU A 60 -6.59 9.28 -14.07
C GLU A 60 -5.69 10.22 -13.29
N GLU A 61 -5.18 9.75 -12.17
CA GLU A 61 -4.14 10.42 -11.41
C GLU A 61 -2.84 9.64 -11.53
N THR A 62 -1.75 10.38 -11.77
CA THR A 62 -0.41 9.82 -11.84
C THR A 62 0.36 10.18 -10.57
N LEU A 63 0.70 9.17 -9.78
CA LEU A 63 1.56 9.31 -8.62
C LEU A 63 2.97 8.88 -8.97
N ASN A 64 3.95 9.66 -8.53
CA ASN A 64 5.34 9.29 -8.68
C ASN A 64 6.17 9.78 -7.48
N PRO A 65 7.13 8.97 -6.98
CA PRO A 65 7.91 9.30 -5.78
C PRO A 65 8.70 10.62 -5.88
N ARG A 66 8.94 11.14 -7.09
CA ARG A 66 9.80 12.30 -7.34
C ARG A 66 9.06 13.63 -7.30
N THR A 67 7.86 13.72 -7.86
CA THR A 67 7.15 14.99 -8.09
C THR A 67 5.71 15.00 -7.58
N ASN A 68 5.07 13.85 -7.40
CA ASN A 68 3.71 13.75 -6.86
C ASN A 68 3.61 12.48 -6.00
N SER A 69 4.20 12.54 -4.81
CA SER A 69 4.43 11.37 -3.96
C SER A 69 3.51 11.31 -2.75
N ASP A 70 2.86 12.41 -2.41
CA ASP A 70 1.94 12.47 -1.28
C ASP A 70 0.55 12.00 -1.71
N PHE A 71 -0.12 11.23 -0.86
CA PHE A 71 -1.46 10.72 -1.11
C PHE A 71 -2.29 10.70 0.16
N MET A 72 -3.60 10.59 -0.04
CA MET A 72 -4.60 10.46 1.02
C MET A 72 -5.32 9.12 0.86
N ALA A 73 -5.49 8.39 1.95
CA ALA A 73 -6.24 7.13 1.98
C ALA A 73 -7.36 7.22 3.02
N MET A 74 -8.45 6.49 2.79
CA MET A 74 -9.52 6.39 3.77
C MET A 74 -9.01 5.70 5.03
N SER A 75 -9.26 6.31 6.18
CA SER A 75 -8.84 5.79 7.48
C SER A 75 -9.89 4.86 8.08
N HIS A 76 -9.45 4.03 9.02
CA HIS A 76 -10.31 3.27 9.93
C HIS A 76 -10.52 3.97 11.29
N ASP A 77 -9.96 5.18 11.49
CA ASP A 77 -10.16 5.99 12.69
C ASP A 77 -11.40 6.89 12.54
N ALA A 78 -12.34 6.74 13.47
CA ALA A 78 -13.57 7.55 13.52
C ALA A 78 -13.31 9.06 13.70
N HIS A 79 -12.19 9.45 14.31
CA HIS A 79 -11.86 10.85 14.56
C HIS A 79 -11.08 11.50 13.40
N ASN A 80 -10.43 10.68 12.58
CA ASN A 80 -9.57 11.14 11.49
C ASN A 80 -9.94 10.36 10.23
N PRO A 81 -10.88 10.86 9.40
CA PRO A 81 -11.43 10.08 8.27
C PRO A 81 -10.40 9.74 7.19
N PHE A 82 -9.23 10.38 7.23
CA PHE A 82 -8.17 10.21 6.25
C PHE A 82 -6.81 9.98 6.89
N TRP A 83 -6.05 9.10 6.26
CA TRP A 83 -4.61 8.96 6.47
C TRP A 83 -3.85 9.67 5.35
N TYR A 84 -2.69 10.20 5.72
CA TYR A 84 -1.79 10.88 4.80
C TYR A 84 -0.46 10.15 4.76
N GLY A 85 0.09 9.98 3.57
CA GLY A 85 1.35 9.29 3.41
C GLY A 85 2.11 9.78 2.19
N ARG A 86 3.40 9.45 2.16
CA ARG A 86 4.30 9.69 1.04
C ARG A 86 4.80 8.37 0.47
N ILE A 87 4.61 8.15 -0.82
CA ILE A 87 5.21 7.06 -1.58
C ILE A 87 6.71 7.32 -1.68
N LEU A 88 7.51 6.40 -1.14
CA LEU A 88 8.96 6.41 -1.25
C LEU A 88 9.40 5.60 -2.48
N HIS A 89 8.80 4.43 -2.68
CA HIS A 89 9.09 3.55 -3.81
C HIS A 89 7.85 2.76 -4.22
N ILE A 90 7.78 2.42 -5.51
CA ILE A 90 6.74 1.58 -6.10
C ILE A 90 7.43 0.30 -6.56
N PHE A 91 6.89 -0.86 -6.18
CA PHE A 91 7.46 -2.15 -6.55
C PHE A 91 6.40 -3.08 -7.09
N HIS A 92 6.85 -4.05 -7.89
CA HIS A 92 6.11 -5.26 -8.12
C HIS A 92 6.99 -6.48 -7.87
N VAL A 93 6.33 -7.58 -7.51
CA VAL A 93 6.92 -8.90 -7.34
C VAL A 93 6.05 -9.93 -8.03
N VAL A 94 6.65 -11.03 -8.46
CA VAL A 94 5.92 -12.22 -8.89
C VAL A 94 5.96 -13.20 -7.73
N VAL A 95 4.79 -13.62 -7.26
CA VAL A 95 4.63 -14.44 -6.06
C VAL A 95 4.07 -15.81 -6.45
N HIS A 96 4.61 -16.84 -5.83
CA HIS A 96 4.06 -18.18 -5.82
C HIS A 96 3.55 -18.50 -4.41
N HIS A 97 2.34 -19.05 -4.31
CA HIS A 97 1.72 -19.48 -3.07
C HIS A 97 0.75 -20.65 -3.34
N PRO A 98 0.57 -21.62 -2.42
CA PRO A 98 -0.31 -22.78 -2.63
C PRO A 98 -1.78 -22.43 -2.93
N GLU A 99 -2.28 -21.32 -2.38
CA GLU A 99 -3.64 -20.81 -2.64
C GLU A 99 -3.81 -20.18 -4.04
N LEU A 100 -2.71 -19.95 -4.76
CA LEU A 100 -2.73 -19.39 -6.11
C LEU A 100 -2.60 -20.51 -7.15
N ALA A 101 -3.51 -20.54 -8.12
CA ALA A 101 -3.45 -21.52 -9.21
C ALA A 101 -2.22 -21.33 -10.12
N THR A 102 -1.71 -20.10 -10.22
CA THR A 102 -0.52 -19.75 -11.00
C THR A 102 0.24 -18.62 -10.32
N ASN A 103 1.49 -18.39 -10.72
CA ASN A 103 2.26 -17.24 -10.23
C ASN A 103 1.51 -15.93 -10.53
N GLN A 104 1.38 -15.08 -9.51
CA GLN A 104 0.68 -13.82 -9.63
C GLN A 104 1.65 -12.65 -9.48
N GLN A 105 1.51 -11.64 -10.34
CA GLN A 105 2.17 -10.35 -10.12
C GLN A 105 1.38 -9.57 -9.08
N MET A 106 2.08 -9.04 -8.08
CA MET A 106 1.52 -8.19 -7.05
C MET A 106 2.31 -6.89 -6.98
N ASP A 107 1.60 -5.78 -7.12
CA ASP A 107 2.15 -4.44 -6.98
C ASP A 107 1.96 -3.95 -5.54
N PHE A 108 2.97 -3.29 -4.97
CA PHE A 108 2.90 -2.73 -3.62
C PHE A 108 3.73 -1.45 -3.50
N LEU A 109 3.40 -0.65 -2.49
CA LEU A 109 4.01 0.65 -2.24
C LEU A 109 4.83 0.62 -0.95
N TRP A 110 6.03 1.19 -1.01
CA TRP A 110 6.79 1.53 0.19
C TRP A 110 6.41 2.95 0.60
N VAL A 111 5.70 3.08 1.72
CA VAL A 111 5.08 4.34 2.16
C VAL A 111 5.70 4.82 3.46
N ARG A 112 5.88 6.14 3.57
CA ARG A 112 6.06 6.84 4.84
C ARG A 112 4.73 7.45 5.25
N TRP A 113 4.10 6.91 6.29
CA TRP A 113 2.88 7.48 6.87
C TRP A 113 3.18 8.73 7.68
N PHE A 114 2.31 9.74 7.60
CA PHE A 114 2.39 10.94 8.41
C PHE A 114 1.57 10.79 9.69
N GLY A 115 2.10 11.30 10.81
CA GLY A 115 1.38 11.39 12.07
C GLY A 115 0.67 12.74 12.20
N ILE A 116 -0.56 12.72 12.71
CA ILE A 116 -1.29 13.94 13.01
C ILE A 116 -0.73 14.55 14.29
N ASN A 117 -0.32 15.81 14.22
CA ASN A 117 0.13 16.54 15.41
C ASN A 117 -1.03 17.33 16.02
N HIS A 118 -1.67 16.76 17.04
CA HIS A 118 -2.79 17.39 17.75
C HIS A 118 -2.39 18.59 18.64
N SER A 119 -1.09 18.78 18.90
CA SER A 119 -0.60 19.88 19.75
C SER A 119 -0.35 21.18 19.01
N PHE A 120 -0.31 21.15 17.68
CA PHE A 120 0.02 22.30 16.85
C PHE A 120 -1.25 22.95 16.30
N SER A 121 -1.63 24.11 16.84
CA SER A 121 -2.67 24.93 16.25
C SER A 121 -2.12 25.71 15.06
N SER A 122 -2.51 25.30 13.86
CA SER A 122 -2.29 26.06 12.64
C SER A 122 -3.63 26.31 11.95
N GLY A 123 -3.75 27.47 11.32
CA GLY A 123 -4.97 27.92 10.67
C GLY A 123 -4.82 29.38 10.28
N TRP A 124 -5.46 29.77 9.18
CA TRP A 124 -5.54 31.17 8.80
C TRP A 124 -6.53 31.86 9.74
N HIS A 125 -6.09 32.90 10.46
CA HIS A 125 -7.02 33.82 11.12
C HIS A 125 -7.50 34.80 10.06
N ALA A 126 -8.74 34.61 9.61
CA ALA A 126 -9.44 35.57 8.76
C ALA A 126 -10.02 36.72 9.59
#